data_AF-A0A918R0U4-F1
#
_entry.id   AF-A0A918R0U4-F1
#
_cell.length_a   1.000
_cell.length_b   1.000
_cell.length_c   1.000
_cell.angle_alpha   90.00
_cell.angle_beta   90.00
_cell.angle_gamma   90.00
#
_symmetry.space_group_name_H-M   'P 1'
#
loop_
_entity.id
_entity.type
_entity.pdbx_description
1 polymer ?
#
loop_
_entity_poly.entity_id
_entity_poly.type
_entity_poly.pdbx_seq_one_letter_code
_entity_poly.pdbx_strand_id
1 'polypeptide(L)'
;MSDATTTDLYEVTMAMSYLREGMTAPATFSLFVRDLPAERGFLVAAGVESALDFLSGFRVGPEDVDAFAAALHRPRRDLEPLLGLEFTGEVRAVPEGRIVLAGEPLLEVTAPLPQAQLAETYVLNRLSHQTAIASKAARCVLAAAGRPVVDFSLRRTHGPQAGFQAARLGALVGFAGTSNVAAATAAGIPAVGTMAHSYVEAFAAEEDAFRAFARSHPGPVTLLVDTYDTEEGVRAAARVLRDLGPAARPGSAVRLDSGDLGALAARARSLLDAAGLPDVRIVASGGLDEYAVDDLVRSGAPIDVYAVGTRVGVSADAPYLDSAYKMVEYNGRPVMKLSSAKVTAPGLKQVFRRPGYADVVGLADERPPGDGRPLLETVMRDGRRTGDRPTVGACRERFTADLGQLPPAARRIRAPVAPRATVSDRLDALAARVRGRIGERLPAAAARPRPRDGPTDRGRTAPDCTGPHPGESRWVHMEQCESTRINANPCESTRIHVRNPCEERAMPHTAEWKVRLHLFENDDGTTKARMVLHTGTTELTGHGTARCSPADPNVPEIGDELAAGRALNDLAQQLLRLAERDMEGVGESRPNPRPVTGWPM
;
A
#
# COMPACT_ATOMS: atom_id res chain seq x y z
N MET A 1 -14.36 18.04 -11.78
CA MET A 1 -14.09 18.37 -10.37
C MET A 1 -12.86 19.26 -10.37
N SER A 2 -12.90 20.36 -9.63
CA SER A 2 -11.76 21.26 -9.52
C SER A 2 -10.65 20.62 -8.69
N ASP A 3 -9.41 20.81 -9.08
CA ASP A 3 -8.25 20.33 -8.33
C ASP A 3 -8.20 20.98 -6.93
N ALA A 4 -8.64 22.23 -6.78
CA ALA A 4 -8.64 22.94 -5.51
C ALA A 4 -9.55 22.29 -4.45
N THR A 5 -10.66 21.67 -4.88
CA THR A 5 -11.59 20.95 -3.98
C THR A 5 -11.15 19.51 -3.68
N THR A 6 -10.04 19.05 -4.26
CA THR A 6 -9.42 17.75 -3.95
C THR A 6 -8.54 17.89 -2.70
N THR A 7 -9.16 18.18 -1.57
CA THR A 7 -8.52 18.42 -0.28
C THR A 7 -9.41 17.94 0.86
N ASP A 8 -8.82 17.65 2.01
CA ASP A 8 -9.61 17.27 3.19
C ASP A 8 -10.33 18.50 3.77
N LEU A 9 -11.55 18.32 4.25
CA LEU A 9 -12.37 19.44 4.76
C LEU A 9 -11.67 20.24 5.87
N TYR A 10 -10.86 19.57 6.70
CA TYR A 10 -10.15 20.21 7.79
C TYR A 10 -9.04 21.16 7.28
N GLU A 11 -8.46 20.91 6.10
CA GLU A 11 -7.47 21.80 5.48
C GLU A 11 -8.09 23.17 5.18
N VAL A 12 -9.32 23.17 4.68
CA VAL A 12 -10.11 24.38 4.41
C VAL A 12 -10.38 25.15 5.71
N THR A 13 -10.78 24.44 6.78
CA THR A 13 -11.05 25.10 8.07
C THR A 13 -9.79 25.72 8.69
N MET A 14 -8.64 25.07 8.57
CA MET A 14 -7.36 25.61 9.05
C MET A 14 -6.90 26.80 8.19
N ALA A 15 -6.96 26.68 6.87
CA ALA A 15 -6.62 27.78 5.96
C ALA A 15 -7.46 29.03 6.25
N MET A 16 -8.76 28.86 6.46
CA MET A 16 -9.66 29.94 6.89
C MET A 16 -9.26 30.55 8.22
N SER A 17 -8.90 29.74 9.21
CA SER A 17 -8.42 30.23 10.50
C SER A 17 -7.13 31.03 10.33
N TYR A 18 -6.16 30.53 9.56
CA TYR A 18 -4.90 31.22 9.30
C TYR A 18 -5.10 32.57 8.63
N LEU A 19 -5.99 32.65 7.63
CA LEU A 19 -6.30 33.92 6.96
C LEU A 19 -6.92 34.94 7.92
N ARG A 20 -7.85 34.51 8.80
CA ARG A 20 -8.49 35.37 9.78
C ARG A 20 -7.51 35.89 10.84
N GLU A 21 -6.56 35.05 11.24
CA GLU A 21 -5.49 35.40 12.18
C GLU A 21 -4.31 36.15 11.52
N GLY A 22 -4.39 36.45 10.21
CA GLY A 22 -3.30 37.11 9.48
C GLY A 22 -2.02 36.26 9.36
N MET A 23 -2.13 34.94 9.53
CA MET A 23 -1.02 34.00 9.49
C MET A 23 -0.67 33.59 8.05
N THR A 24 -0.12 34.54 7.29
CA THR A 24 0.25 34.35 5.87
C THR A 24 1.76 34.24 5.64
N ALA A 25 2.55 34.24 6.72
CA ALA A 25 3.99 34.09 6.63
C ALA A 25 4.40 32.74 5.99
N PRO A 26 5.60 32.65 5.38
CA PRO A 26 6.07 31.42 4.77
C PRO A 26 6.15 30.27 5.78
N ALA A 27 5.66 29.10 5.38
CA ALA A 27 5.79 27.84 6.11
C ALA A 27 6.46 26.81 5.21
N THR A 28 7.38 26.03 5.77
CA THR A 28 7.97 24.88 5.07
C THR A 28 7.43 23.58 5.63
N PHE A 29 6.89 22.76 4.74
CA PHE A 29 6.46 21.41 5.02
C PHE A 29 7.35 20.40 4.31
N SER A 30 7.61 19.28 4.97
CA SER A 30 8.44 18.20 4.48
C SER A 30 7.63 16.92 4.37
N LEU A 31 7.68 16.30 3.19
CA LEU A 31 7.07 15.02 2.87
C LEU A 31 8.15 13.93 2.87
N PHE A 32 7.98 12.92 3.71
CA PHE A 32 8.90 11.78 3.82
C PHE A 32 8.14 10.50 4.19
N VAL A 33 8.78 9.36 3.98
CA VAL A 33 8.28 8.05 4.45
C VAL A 33 9.04 7.69 5.71
N ARG A 34 8.34 7.39 6.81
CA ARG A 34 8.97 7.13 8.11
C ARG A 34 9.78 5.85 8.11
N ASP A 35 9.10 4.77 7.75
CA ASP A 35 9.64 3.42 7.78
C ASP A 35 9.39 2.75 6.43
N LEU A 36 10.36 1.93 6.01
CA LEU A 36 10.16 1.09 4.83
C LEU A 36 9.18 -0.04 5.16
N PRO A 37 8.33 -0.45 4.21
CA PRO A 37 7.62 -1.72 4.35
C PRO A 37 8.62 -2.87 4.60
N ALA A 38 8.25 -3.83 5.45
CA ALA A 38 9.19 -4.84 5.97
C ALA A 38 9.97 -5.59 4.88
N GLU A 39 9.33 -5.88 3.75
CA GLU A 39 9.95 -6.59 2.63
C GLU A 39 10.55 -5.66 1.56
N ARG A 40 10.81 -4.39 1.86
CA ARG A 40 11.42 -3.44 0.92
C ARG A 40 12.74 -2.89 1.46
N GLY A 41 13.81 -3.05 0.66
CA GLY A 41 15.14 -2.52 0.99
C GLY A 41 15.36 -1.06 0.61
N PHE A 42 14.44 -0.48 -0.16
CA PHE A 42 14.52 0.89 -0.67
C PHE A 42 13.16 1.34 -1.24
N LEU A 43 13.04 2.63 -1.53
CA LEU A 43 11.93 3.20 -2.32
C LEU A 43 12.46 3.92 -3.57
N VAL A 44 11.59 4.18 -4.53
CA VAL A 44 11.88 4.98 -5.73
C VAL A 44 11.02 6.24 -5.71
N ALA A 45 11.66 7.41 -5.71
CA ALA A 45 10.97 8.70 -5.74
C ALA A 45 10.13 8.83 -7.02
N ALA A 46 8.83 9.07 -6.84
CA ALA A 46 7.89 9.28 -7.93
C ALA A 46 6.65 10.08 -7.48
N GLY A 47 5.97 10.73 -8.42
CA GLY A 47 4.78 11.54 -8.20
C GLY A 47 5.05 13.04 -8.12
N VAL A 48 6.32 13.46 -8.19
CA VAL A 48 6.74 14.87 -8.22
C VAL A 48 6.09 15.57 -9.41
N GLU A 49 6.07 14.95 -10.60
CA GLU A 49 5.50 15.60 -11.78
C GLU A 49 3.99 15.87 -11.64
N SER A 50 3.26 14.94 -11.02
CA SER A 50 1.84 15.12 -10.73
C SER A 50 1.58 16.18 -9.65
N ALA A 51 2.44 16.27 -8.64
CA ALA A 51 2.36 17.33 -7.64
C ALA A 51 2.64 18.71 -8.27
N LEU A 52 3.64 18.82 -9.14
CA LEU A 52 3.96 20.07 -9.81
C LEU A 52 2.89 20.51 -10.80
N ASP A 53 2.23 19.58 -11.52
CA ASP A 53 1.08 19.88 -12.38
C ASP A 53 -0.03 20.55 -11.55
N PHE A 54 -0.41 19.90 -10.45
CA PHE A 54 -1.42 20.41 -9.52
C PHE A 54 -1.05 21.79 -8.96
N LEU A 55 0.15 21.94 -8.41
CA LEU A 55 0.58 23.21 -7.80
C LEU A 55 0.64 24.34 -8.82
N SER A 56 1.11 24.08 -10.04
CA SER A 56 1.20 25.10 -11.09
C SER A 56 -0.15 25.62 -11.58
N GLY A 57 -1.20 24.80 -11.46
CA GLY A 57 -2.58 25.17 -11.78
C GLY A 57 -3.44 25.50 -10.57
N PHE A 58 -2.90 25.44 -9.35
CA PHE A 58 -3.68 25.58 -8.13
C PHE A 58 -4.19 27.01 -7.98
N ARG A 59 -5.51 27.15 -8.07
CA ARG A 59 -6.21 28.39 -7.81
C ARG A 59 -7.61 28.09 -7.27
N VAL A 60 -8.01 28.81 -6.22
CA VAL A 60 -9.37 28.75 -5.67
C VAL A 60 -10.27 29.72 -6.45
N GLY A 61 -11.18 29.18 -7.25
CA GLY A 61 -12.17 29.93 -8.02
C GLY A 61 -13.49 30.16 -7.27
N PRO A 62 -14.42 30.93 -7.86
CA PRO A 62 -15.75 31.16 -7.28
C PRO A 62 -16.53 29.87 -7.01
N GLU A 63 -16.50 28.91 -7.95
CA GLU A 63 -17.19 27.63 -7.81
C GLU A 63 -16.61 26.77 -6.67
N ASP A 64 -15.30 26.86 -6.43
CA ASP A 64 -14.64 26.16 -5.33
C ASP A 64 -15.10 26.71 -3.97
N VAL A 65 -15.21 28.04 -3.87
CA VAL A 65 -15.71 28.71 -2.67
C VAL A 65 -17.15 28.29 -2.38
N ASP A 66 -17.99 28.20 -3.42
CA ASP A 66 -19.37 27.73 -3.28
C ASP A 66 -19.42 26.26 -2.82
N ALA A 67 -18.55 25.41 -3.38
CA ALA A 67 -18.43 24.01 -2.97
C ALA A 67 -17.97 23.86 -1.51
N PHE A 68 -16.96 24.63 -1.08
CA PHE A 68 -16.50 24.63 0.31
C PHE A 68 -17.57 25.14 1.27
N ALA A 69 -18.28 26.21 0.89
CA ALA A 69 -19.37 26.76 1.69
C ALA A 69 -20.50 25.73 1.88
N ALA A 70 -20.88 25.04 0.80
CA ALA A 70 -21.86 23.96 0.84
C ALA A 70 -21.41 22.80 1.74
N ALA A 71 -20.16 22.32 1.58
CA ALA A 71 -19.61 21.23 2.37
C ALA A 71 -19.46 21.56 3.86
N LEU A 72 -19.17 22.81 4.20
CA LEU A 72 -19.07 23.28 5.59
C LEU A 72 -20.43 23.70 6.19
N HIS A 73 -21.50 23.71 5.39
CA HIS A 73 -22.80 24.27 5.77
C HIS A 73 -22.70 25.71 6.30
N ARG A 74 -21.92 26.55 5.59
CA ARG A 74 -21.68 27.94 5.96
C ARG A 74 -22.12 28.90 4.85
N PRO A 75 -22.47 30.16 5.19
CA PRO A 75 -22.68 31.19 4.19
C PRO A 75 -21.43 31.37 3.31
N ARG A 76 -21.60 31.49 1.99
CA ARG A 76 -20.51 31.72 1.03
C ARG A 76 -19.54 32.84 1.47
N ARG A 77 -20.06 33.95 2.00
CA ARG A 77 -19.27 35.08 2.50
C ARG A 77 -18.22 34.70 3.54
N ASP A 78 -18.46 33.64 4.30
CA ASP A 78 -17.54 33.19 5.34
C ASP A 78 -16.27 32.57 4.73
N LEU A 79 -16.32 32.16 3.46
CA LEU A 79 -15.26 31.50 2.70
C LEU A 79 -14.64 32.42 1.63
N GLU A 80 -15.16 33.64 1.46
CA GLU A 80 -14.61 34.65 0.55
C GLU A 80 -13.09 34.90 0.70
N PRO A 81 -12.48 34.83 1.90
CA PRO A 81 -11.03 34.96 2.02
C PRO A 81 -10.21 33.92 1.25
N LEU A 82 -10.78 32.78 0.88
CA LEU A 82 -10.09 31.78 0.04
C LEU A 82 -10.09 32.16 -1.44
N LEU A 83 -11.03 33.01 -1.88
CA LEU A 83 -11.22 33.34 -3.28
C LEU A 83 -9.95 33.97 -3.86
N GLY A 84 -9.45 33.40 -4.96
CA GLY A 84 -8.26 33.90 -5.64
C GLY A 84 -6.95 33.49 -4.99
N LEU A 85 -6.96 32.67 -3.93
CA LEU A 85 -5.74 31.99 -3.48
C LEU A 85 -5.17 31.17 -4.65
N GLU A 86 -3.90 31.40 -4.94
CA GLU A 86 -3.11 30.65 -5.91
C GLU A 86 -1.82 30.20 -5.24
N PHE A 87 -1.20 29.13 -5.76
CA PHE A 87 0.07 28.66 -5.21
C PHE A 87 1.23 29.50 -5.76
N THR A 88 1.96 30.18 -4.87
CA THR A 88 3.10 31.04 -5.21
C THR A 88 4.39 30.59 -4.54
N GLY A 89 4.45 29.35 -4.07
CA GLY A 89 5.56 28.82 -3.29
C GLY A 89 6.75 28.30 -4.09
N GLU A 90 7.75 27.84 -3.35
CA GLU A 90 8.89 27.04 -3.81
C GLU A 90 8.64 25.56 -3.50
N VAL A 91 9.09 24.67 -4.39
CA VAL A 91 9.14 23.22 -4.16
C VAL A 91 10.56 22.72 -4.40
N ARG A 92 11.09 21.97 -3.43
CA ARG A 92 12.33 21.20 -3.56
C ARG A 92 12.00 19.73 -3.48
N ALA A 93 12.49 18.92 -4.40
CA ALA A 93 12.14 17.50 -4.44
C ALA A 93 13.31 16.65 -4.89
N VAL A 94 13.31 15.39 -4.47
CA VAL A 94 14.17 14.37 -5.05
C VAL A 94 13.66 14.07 -6.47
N PRO A 95 14.49 14.18 -7.53
CA PRO A 95 14.07 13.91 -8.90
C PRO A 95 13.49 12.51 -9.08
N GLU A 96 12.44 12.38 -9.91
CA GLU A 96 11.82 11.08 -10.14
C GLU A 96 12.81 10.04 -10.71
N GLY A 97 12.69 8.81 -10.23
CA GLY A 97 13.59 7.69 -10.57
C GLY A 97 14.77 7.52 -9.61
N ARG A 98 15.08 8.50 -8.76
CA ARG A 98 16.10 8.31 -7.71
C ARG A 98 15.61 7.33 -6.66
N ILE A 99 16.54 6.55 -6.11
CA ILE A 99 16.28 5.71 -4.94
C ILE A 99 16.28 6.59 -3.68
N VAL A 100 15.44 6.29 -2.70
CA VAL A 100 15.32 7.02 -1.42
C VAL A 100 15.15 6.05 -0.26
N LEU A 101 15.64 6.44 0.91
CA LEU A 101 15.62 5.66 2.14
C LEU A 101 14.52 6.16 3.10
N ALA A 102 14.23 5.35 4.13
CA ALA A 102 13.36 5.78 5.21
C ALA A 102 13.90 7.04 5.92
N GLY A 103 13.00 7.95 6.26
CA GLY A 103 13.29 9.21 6.93
C GLY A 103 13.80 10.33 6.02
N GLU A 104 14.16 10.04 4.78
CA GLU A 104 14.61 11.06 3.81
C GLU A 104 13.43 11.88 3.28
N PRO A 105 13.54 13.22 3.20
CA PRO A 105 12.55 14.03 2.52
C PRO A 105 12.49 13.70 1.02
N LEU A 106 11.30 13.31 0.56
CA LEU A 106 10.98 13.18 -0.86
C LEU A 106 10.75 14.55 -1.51
N LEU A 107 10.11 15.45 -0.77
CA LEU A 107 9.69 16.77 -1.23
C LEU A 107 9.54 17.73 -0.05
N GLU A 108 9.92 19.00 -0.25
CA GLU A 108 9.62 20.11 0.66
C GLU A 108 8.88 21.23 -0.08
N VAL A 109 7.79 21.72 0.51
CA VAL A 109 7.00 22.85 0.01
C VAL A 109 7.24 24.04 0.94
N THR A 110 7.64 25.18 0.39
CA THR A 110 7.72 26.46 1.11
C THR A 110 6.79 27.47 0.47
N ALA A 111 5.71 27.86 1.15
CA ALA A 111 4.73 28.82 0.64
C ALA A 111 4.07 29.59 1.79
N PRO A 112 3.32 30.68 1.54
CA PRO A 112 2.41 31.25 2.52
C PRO A 112 1.57 30.15 3.19
N LEU A 113 1.47 30.19 4.52
CA LEU A 113 0.93 29.07 5.31
C LEU A 113 -0.42 28.51 4.79
N PRO A 114 -1.44 29.32 4.44
CA PRO A 114 -2.70 28.79 3.90
C PRO A 114 -2.52 27.99 2.60
N GLN A 115 -1.61 28.41 1.72
CA GLN A 115 -1.32 27.72 0.46
C GLN A 115 -0.59 26.40 0.71
N ALA A 116 0.45 26.41 1.55
CA ALA A 116 1.22 25.22 1.88
C ALA A 116 0.37 24.15 2.61
N GLN A 117 -0.64 24.60 3.36
CA GLN A 117 -1.61 23.75 4.06
C GLN A 117 -2.60 23.10 3.09
N LEU A 118 -3.26 23.89 2.22
CA LEU A 118 -4.25 23.36 1.26
C LEU A 118 -3.65 22.36 0.26
N ALA A 119 -2.34 22.46 -0.02
CA ALA A 119 -1.63 21.53 -0.88
C ALA A 119 -1.42 20.13 -0.27
N GLU A 120 -1.51 19.98 1.05
CA GLU A 120 -1.11 18.76 1.79
C GLU A 120 -1.77 17.49 1.23
N THR A 121 -3.10 17.43 1.18
CA THR A 121 -3.85 16.23 0.79
C THR A 121 -3.44 15.72 -0.59
N TYR A 122 -3.43 16.59 -1.60
CA TYR A 122 -3.13 16.18 -2.98
C TYR A 122 -1.66 15.75 -3.13
N VAL A 123 -0.73 16.55 -2.62
CA VAL A 123 0.71 16.28 -2.73
C VAL A 123 1.05 14.97 -2.00
N LEU A 124 0.54 14.78 -0.79
CA LEU A 124 0.73 13.55 -0.02
C LEU A 124 0.16 12.33 -0.73
N ASN A 125 -1.06 12.44 -1.29
CA ASN A 125 -1.70 11.35 -2.03
C ASN A 125 -0.86 10.91 -3.24
N ARG A 126 -0.45 11.87 -4.09
CA ARG A 126 0.28 11.57 -5.32
C ARG A 126 1.65 10.96 -5.06
N LEU A 127 2.45 11.57 -4.18
CA LEU A 127 3.80 11.08 -3.91
C LEU A 127 3.77 9.73 -3.20
N SER A 128 2.88 9.54 -2.22
CA SER A 128 2.79 8.27 -1.49
C SER A 128 2.40 7.12 -2.41
N HIS A 129 1.34 7.30 -3.20
CA HIS A 129 0.87 6.25 -4.12
C HIS A 129 1.92 5.92 -5.18
N GLN A 130 2.44 6.93 -5.88
CA GLN A 130 3.36 6.69 -7.00
C GLN A 130 4.71 6.15 -6.53
N THR A 131 5.22 6.60 -5.37
CA THR A 131 6.42 6.01 -4.74
C THR A 131 6.19 4.54 -4.38
N ALA A 132 5.02 4.18 -3.84
CA ALA A 132 4.72 2.79 -3.50
C ALA A 132 4.71 1.88 -4.75
N ILE A 133 4.04 2.32 -5.82
CA ILE A 133 3.91 1.57 -7.07
C ILE A 133 5.24 1.48 -7.82
N ALA A 134 5.99 2.58 -7.94
CA ALA A 134 7.32 2.55 -8.57
C ALA A 134 8.26 1.58 -7.84
N SER A 135 8.26 1.60 -6.51
CA SER A 135 9.08 0.70 -5.70
C SER A 135 8.66 -0.77 -5.85
N LYS A 136 7.35 -1.06 -5.95
CA LYS A 136 6.83 -2.40 -6.25
C LYS A 136 7.27 -2.90 -7.63
N ALA A 137 7.11 -2.05 -8.66
CA ALA A 137 7.52 -2.37 -10.02
C ALA A 137 9.04 -2.60 -10.11
N ALA A 138 9.84 -1.80 -9.40
CA ALA A 138 11.30 -1.95 -9.34
C ALA A 138 11.71 -3.33 -8.80
N ARG A 139 11.00 -3.84 -7.80
CA ARG A 139 11.22 -5.20 -7.28
C ARG A 139 10.91 -6.29 -8.30
N CYS A 140 9.89 -6.11 -9.13
CA CYS A 140 9.59 -7.06 -10.22
C CYS A 140 10.71 -7.07 -11.27
N VAL A 141 11.29 -5.91 -11.60
CA VAL A 141 12.44 -5.81 -12.51
C VAL A 141 13.67 -6.53 -11.93
N LEU A 142 13.94 -6.35 -10.64
CA LEU A 142 15.00 -7.06 -9.94
C LEU A 142 14.78 -8.59 -9.95
N ALA A 143 13.56 -9.03 -9.63
CA ALA A 143 13.19 -10.44 -9.60
C ALA A 143 13.34 -11.12 -10.97
N ALA A 144 13.04 -10.41 -12.06
CA ALA A 144 13.11 -10.94 -13.41
C ALA A 144 14.55 -11.19 -13.91
N ALA A 145 15.57 -10.75 -13.17
CA ALA A 145 16.98 -11.01 -13.46
C ALA A 145 17.38 -10.72 -14.92
N GLY A 146 16.95 -9.57 -15.45
CA GLY A 146 17.26 -9.13 -16.81
C GLY A 146 16.25 -9.56 -17.88
N ARG A 147 15.29 -10.44 -17.56
CA ARG A 147 14.18 -10.78 -18.44
C ARG A 147 13.17 -9.61 -18.51
N PRO A 148 12.58 -9.30 -19.67
CA PRO A 148 11.57 -8.26 -19.80
C PRO A 148 10.36 -8.47 -18.89
N VAL A 149 9.90 -7.38 -18.26
CA VAL A 149 8.65 -7.31 -17.50
C VAL A 149 7.69 -6.35 -18.19
N VAL A 150 6.42 -6.72 -18.34
CA VAL A 150 5.38 -5.87 -18.96
C VAL A 150 4.19 -5.65 -18.03
N ASP A 151 3.57 -4.47 -18.13
CA ASP A 151 2.42 -4.07 -17.30
C ASP A 151 1.07 -4.44 -17.92
N PHE A 152 0.37 -5.38 -17.28
CA PHE A 152 -1.01 -5.79 -17.55
C PHE A 152 -1.99 -5.41 -16.42
N SER A 153 -1.67 -4.37 -15.63
CA SER A 153 -2.40 -4.07 -14.38
C SER A 153 -3.71 -3.29 -14.53
N LEU A 154 -3.92 -2.57 -15.66
CA LEU A 154 -5.00 -1.58 -15.85
C LEU A 154 -6.39 -2.06 -15.40
N ARG A 155 -6.77 -3.30 -15.72
CA ARG A 155 -8.12 -3.82 -15.42
C ARG A 155 -8.38 -4.09 -13.93
N ARG A 156 -7.37 -3.96 -13.06
CA ARG A 156 -7.47 -4.19 -11.60
C ARG A 156 -6.91 -3.07 -10.76
N THR A 157 -6.27 -2.07 -11.36
CA THR A 157 -5.86 -0.85 -10.65
C THR A 157 -7.10 -0.09 -10.16
N HIS A 158 -6.95 0.69 -9.08
CA HIS A 158 -8.05 1.44 -8.46
C HIS A 158 -8.45 2.68 -9.28
N GLY A 159 -9.04 2.43 -10.45
CA GLY A 159 -9.49 3.43 -11.41
C GLY A 159 -8.53 3.64 -12.59
N PRO A 160 -9.01 4.22 -13.70
CA PRO A 160 -8.22 4.42 -14.92
C PRO A 160 -6.96 5.26 -14.72
N GLN A 161 -7.03 6.29 -13.85
CA GLN A 161 -5.90 7.15 -13.56
C GLN A 161 -4.77 6.40 -12.84
N ALA A 162 -5.11 5.52 -11.88
CA ALA A 162 -4.13 4.67 -11.22
C ALA A 162 -3.49 3.69 -12.23
N GLY A 163 -4.27 3.16 -13.18
CA GLY A 163 -3.75 2.31 -14.26
C GLY A 163 -2.84 3.05 -15.24
N PHE A 164 -3.13 4.31 -15.56
CA PHE A 164 -2.23 5.16 -16.34
C PHE A 164 -0.91 5.39 -15.58
N GLN A 165 -1.00 5.71 -14.30
CA GLN A 165 0.16 5.94 -13.44
C GLN A 165 1.00 4.67 -13.30
N ALA A 166 0.41 3.52 -13.04
CA ALA A 166 1.11 2.24 -12.94
C ALA A 166 1.92 1.92 -14.20
N ALA A 167 1.35 2.12 -15.39
CA ALA A 167 2.05 1.95 -16.66
C ALA A 167 3.26 2.88 -16.80
N ARG A 168 3.09 4.19 -16.52
CA ARG A 168 4.18 5.18 -16.53
C ARG A 168 5.28 4.83 -15.54
N LEU A 169 4.91 4.45 -14.31
CA LEU A 169 5.85 4.14 -13.23
C LEU A 169 6.60 2.83 -13.49
N GLY A 170 5.92 1.82 -14.05
CA GLY A 170 6.57 0.60 -14.55
C GLY A 170 7.62 0.95 -15.59
N ALA A 171 7.28 1.75 -16.59
CA ALA A 171 8.24 2.19 -17.61
C ALA A 171 9.40 3.00 -17.01
N LEU A 172 9.13 3.85 -16.00
CA LEU A 172 10.14 4.62 -15.28
C LEU A 172 11.19 3.74 -14.59
N VAL A 173 10.80 2.59 -14.04
CA VAL A 173 11.74 1.66 -13.36
C VAL A 173 12.24 0.52 -14.23
N GLY A 174 11.82 0.45 -15.50
CA GLY A 174 12.40 -0.49 -16.48
C GLY A 174 11.47 -1.58 -17.02
N PHE A 175 10.15 -1.47 -16.85
CA PHE A 175 9.23 -2.33 -17.61
C PHE A 175 9.40 -2.07 -19.11
N ALA A 176 9.37 -3.16 -19.88
CA ALA A 176 9.59 -3.16 -21.31
C ALA A 176 8.38 -2.68 -22.11
N GLY A 177 7.18 -2.69 -21.52
CA GLY A 177 5.96 -2.22 -22.17
C GLY A 177 4.72 -2.30 -21.28
N THR A 178 3.59 -1.86 -21.83
CA THR A 178 2.30 -1.84 -21.14
C THR A 178 1.16 -2.21 -22.09
N SER A 179 0.12 -2.84 -21.55
CA SER A 179 -1.17 -3.02 -22.24
C SER A 179 -2.05 -1.76 -22.24
N ASN A 180 -1.70 -0.74 -21.46
CA ASN A 180 -2.48 0.48 -21.33
C ASN A 180 -2.22 1.41 -22.54
N VAL A 181 -3.13 1.37 -23.52
CA VAL A 181 -3.03 2.16 -24.77
C VAL A 181 -2.93 3.67 -24.49
N ALA A 182 -3.67 4.19 -23.52
CA ALA A 182 -3.63 5.62 -23.19
C ALA A 182 -2.25 6.02 -22.66
N ALA A 183 -1.67 5.21 -21.77
CA ALA A 183 -0.33 5.44 -21.25
C ALA A 183 0.77 5.23 -22.30
N ALA A 184 0.64 4.21 -23.14
CA ALA A 184 1.56 3.93 -24.24
C ALA A 184 1.68 5.14 -25.18
N THR A 185 0.54 5.68 -25.63
CA THR A 185 0.51 6.84 -26.51
C THR A 185 0.99 8.11 -25.82
N ALA A 186 0.49 8.43 -24.63
CA ALA A 186 0.78 9.70 -23.97
C ALA A 186 2.22 9.79 -23.42
N ALA A 187 2.83 8.67 -23.03
CA ALA A 187 4.16 8.63 -22.42
C ALA A 187 5.23 7.97 -23.31
N GLY A 188 4.90 7.59 -24.55
CA GLY A 188 5.83 6.95 -25.48
C GLY A 188 6.33 5.59 -25.00
N ILE A 189 5.48 4.83 -24.30
CA ILE A 189 5.83 3.49 -23.78
C ILE A 189 5.47 2.45 -24.84
N PRO A 190 6.31 1.43 -25.09
CA PRO A 190 5.95 0.35 -26.00
C PRO A 190 4.63 -0.31 -25.60
N ALA A 191 3.65 -0.27 -26.51
CA ALA A 191 2.40 -0.99 -26.34
C ALA A 191 2.64 -2.49 -26.52
N VAL A 192 2.20 -3.29 -25.56
CA VAL A 192 2.30 -4.76 -25.60
C VAL A 192 0.92 -5.36 -25.39
N GLY A 193 0.52 -6.23 -26.31
CA GLY A 193 -0.77 -6.91 -26.27
C GLY A 193 -0.66 -8.31 -26.88
N THR A 194 -1.61 -9.16 -26.50
CA THR A 194 -1.76 -10.54 -26.97
C THR A 194 -3.23 -10.77 -27.34
N MET A 195 -3.70 -12.00 -27.23
CA MET A 195 -5.13 -12.35 -27.15
C MET A 195 -5.59 -12.61 -25.70
N ALA A 196 -6.90 -12.72 -25.50
CA ALA A 196 -7.54 -13.11 -24.24
C ALA A 196 -8.39 -14.38 -24.44
N HIS A 197 -8.74 -15.08 -23.36
CA HIS A 197 -9.54 -16.31 -23.43
C HIS A 197 -10.86 -16.12 -24.20
N SER A 198 -11.54 -14.99 -23.99
CA SER A 198 -12.78 -14.66 -24.70
C SER A 198 -12.64 -14.64 -26.23
N TYR A 199 -11.44 -14.34 -26.75
CA TYR A 199 -11.19 -14.42 -28.19
C TYR A 199 -11.10 -15.88 -28.65
N VAL A 200 -10.47 -16.76 -27.87
CA VAL A 200 -10.36 -18.20 -28.18
C VAL A 200 -11.73 -18.88 -28.07
N GLU A 201 -12.47 -18.59 -27.01
CA GLU A 201 -13.82 -19.14 -26.73
C GLU A 201 -14.86 -18.75 -27.78
N ALA A 202 -14.62 -17.69 -28.56
CA ALA A 202 -15.50 -17.27 -29.65
C ALA A 202 -15.43 -18.19 -30.88
N PHE A 203 -14.44 -19.09 -30.95
CA PHE A 203 -14.27 -20.06 -32.04
C PHE A 203 -14.64 -21.47 -31.57
N ALA A 204 -15.10 -22.31 -32.50
CA ALA A 204 -15.42 -23.70 -32.19
C ALA A 204 -14.16 -24.55 -31.87
N ALA A 205 -12.99 -24.14 -32.36
CA ALA A 205 -11.71 -24.78 -32.12
C ALA A 205 -10.64 -23.74 -31.81
N GLU A 206 -9.77 -24.04 -30.83
CA GLU A 206 -8.69 -23.15 -30.40
C GLU A 206 -7.68 -22.87 -31.54
N GLU A 207 -7.36 -23.86 -32.37
CA GLU A 207 -6.47 -23.68 -33.52
C GLU A 207 -7.04 -22.68 -34.54
N ASP A 208 -8.37 -22.66 -34.75
CA ASP A 208 -9.01 -21.71 -35.66
C ASP A 208 -8.86 -20.27 -35.16
N ALA A 209 -8.96 -20.05 -33.85
CA ALA A 209 -8.70 -18.76 -33.22
C ALA A 209 -7.24 -18.33 -33.44
N PHE A 210 -6.27 -19.23 -33.24
CA PHE A 210 -4.85 -18.91 -33.46
C PHE A 210 -4.56 -18.57 -34.93
N ARG A 211 -5.12 -19.34 -35.87
CA ARG A 211 -4.99 -19.06 -37.32
C ARG A 211 -5.63 -17.73 -37.69
N ALA A 212 -6.81 -17.43 -37.14
CA ALA A 212 -7.48 -16.15 -37.36
C ALA A 212 -6.64 -14.97 -36.84
N PHE A 213 -6.11 -15.09 -35.62
CA PHE A 213 -5.28 -14.06 -35.02
C PHE A 213 -4.00 -13.81 -35.82
N ALA A 214 -3.34 -14.88 -36.27
CA ALA A 214 -2.17 -14.81 -37.15
C ALA A 214 -2.45 -14.14 -38.49
N ARG A 215 -3.60 -14.40 -39.13
CA ARG A 215 -3.99 -13.73 -40.38
C ARG A 215 -4.21 -12.22 -40.20
N SER A 216 -4.75 -11.81 -39.06
CA SER A 216 -5.03 -10.39 -38.78
C SER A 216 -3.81 -9.59 -38.34
N HIS A 217 -2.72 -10.24 -37.91
CA HIS A 217 -1.53 -9.59 -37.37
C HIS A 217 -0.28 -10.05 -38.13
N PRO A 218 0.23 -9.28 -39.11
CA PRO A 218 1.34 -9.71 -39.98
C PRO A 218 2.73 -9.71 -39.30
N GLY A 219 2.81 -9.38 -38.00
CA GLY A 219 4.05 -9.37 -37.21
C GLY A 219 4.13 -10.56 -36.24
N PRO A 220 5.10 -10.55 -35.30
CA PRO A 220 5.15 -11.58 -34.27
C PRO A 220 3.85 -11.66 -33.48
N VAL A 221 3.34 -12.87 -33.29
CA VAL A 221 2.11 -13.13 -32.54
C VAL A 221 2.42 -13.74 -31.18
N THR A 222 1.59 -13.43 -30.19
CA THR A 222 1.62 -14.10 -28.88
C THR A 222 0.30 -14.83 -28.67
N LEU A 223 0.33 -16.16 -28.68
CA LEU A 223 -0.85 -17.02 -28.62
C LEU A 223 -1.09 -17.50 -27.18
N LEU A 224 -2.32 -17.37 -26.68
CA LEU A 224 -2.71 -17.80 -25.34
C LEU A 224 -3.11 -19.27 -25.38
N VAL A 225 -2.36 -20.15 -24.71
CA VAL A 225 -2.40 -21.60 -24.97
C VAL A 225 -3.06 -22.43 -23.86
N ASP A 226 -3.59 -21.81 -22.82
CA ASP A 226 -4.14 -22.48 -21.64
C ASP A 226 -5.65 -22.25 -21.47
N THR A 227 -6.40 -22.13 -22.57
CA THR A 227 -7.86 -21.97 -22.51
C THR A 227 -8.58 -23.25 -22.12
N TYR A 228 -8.15 -24.41 -22.66
CA TYR A 228 -8.77 -25.71 -22.39
C TYR A 228 -7.77 -26.73 -21.83
N ASP A 229 -6.68 -26.98 -22.56
CA ASP A 229 -5.58 -27.84 -22.15
C ASP A 229 -4.27 -27.22 -22.64
N THR A 230 -3.33 -26.98 -21.72
CA THR A 230 -2.11 -26.23 -22.05
C THR A 230 -1.22 -26.93 -23.05
N GLU A 231 -1.07 -28.26 -22.97
CA GLU A 231 -0.17 -28.98 -23.86
C GLU A 231 -0.73 -29.09 -25.27
N GLU A 232 -2.02 -29.41 -25.39
CA GLU A 232 -2.72 -29.40 -26.68
C GLU A 232 -2.75 -27.99 -27.29
N GLY A 233 -2.96 -26.96 -26.47
CA GLY A 233 -2.88 -25.56 -26.92
C GLY A 233 -1.48 -25.18 -27.42
N VAL A 234 -0.41 -25.63 -26.75
CA VAL A 234 0.96 -25.45 -27.25
C VAL A 234 1.19 -26.20 -28.56
N ARG A 235 0.68 -27.44 -28.70
CA ARG A 235 0.77 -28.21 -29.96
C ARG A 235 0.02 -27.51 -31.09
N ALA A 236 -1.17 -26.96 -30.82
CA ALA A 236 -1.94 -26.17 -31.79
C ALA A 236 -1.21 -24.89 -32.19
N ALA A 237 -0.71 -24.12 -31.21
CA ALA A 237 0.11 -22.95 -31.47
C ALA A 237 1.35 -23.29 -32.31
N ALA A 238 2.06 -24.39 -32.01
CA ALA A 238 3.22 -24.83 -32.78
C ALA A 238 2.87 -25.16 -34.24
N ARG A 239 1.70 -25.77 -34.52
CA ARG A 239 1.22 -25.97 -35.90
C ARG A 239 1.04 -24.63 -36.62
N VAL A 240 0.32 -23.69 -36.00
CA VAL A 240 0.08 -22.36 -36.59
C VAL A 240 1.38 -21.57 -36.79
N LEU A 241 2.30 -21.59 -35.83
CA LEU A 241 3.56 -20.86 -35.88
C LEU A 241 4.52 -21.41 -36.97
N ARG A 242 4.46 -22.71 -37.29
CA ARG A 242 5.21 -23.29 -38.43
C ARG A 242 4.65 -22.86 -39.78
N ASP A 243 3.35 -22.62 -39.86
CA ASP A 243 2.70 -22.15 -41.07
C ASP A 243 2.94 -20.65 -41.33
N LEU A 244 3.50 -19.91 -40.35
CA LEU A 244 3.90 -18.53 -40.53
C LEU A 244 5.13 -18.42 -41.44
N GLY A 245 5.09 -17.43 -42.33
CA GLY A 245 6.26 -17.07 -43.14
C GLY A 245 7.46 -16.65 -42.26
N PRO A 246 8.70 -16.81 -42.76
CA PRO A 246 9.92 -16.54 -42.00
C PRO A 246 10.07 -15.08 -41.52
N ALA A 247 9.32 -14.13 -42.10
CA ALA A 247 9.28 -12.73 -41.66
C ALA A 247 8.34 -12.48 -40.46
N ALA A 248 7.30 -13.29 -40.28
CA ALA A 248 6.30 -13.14 -39.21
C ALA A 248 6.62 -13.96 -37.95
N ARG A 249 7.47 -15.00 -38.09
CA ARG A 249 7.85 -15.88 -36.98
C ARG A 249 8.76 -15.24 -35.92
N PRO A 250 9.81 -14.47 -36.26
CA PRO A 250 10.76 -13.95 -35.28
C PRO A 250 10.09 -13.06 -34.22
N GLY A 251 10.29 -13.40 -32.95
CA GLY A 251 9.69 -12.69 -31.82
C GLY A 251 8.30 -13.19 -31.40
N SER A 252 7.73 -14.17 -32.10
CA SER A 252 6.48 -14.83 -31.70
C SER A 252 6.63 -15.56 -30.37
N ALA A 253 5.52 -15.76 -29.68
CA ALA A 253 5.48 -16.36 -28.36
C ALA A 253 4.21 -17.18 -28.10
N VAL A 254 4.28 -18.03 -27.08
CA VAL A 254 3.11 -18.58 -26.39
C VAL A 254 2.97 -17.93 -25.02
N ARG A 255 1.73 -17.76 -24.53
CA ARG A 255 1.45 -17.21 -23.20
C ARG A 255 0.76 -18.23 -22.31
N LEU A 256 1.30 -18.41 -21.10
CA LEU A 256 0.75 -19.20 -20.01
C LEU A 256 0.18 -18.24 -18.95
N ASP A 257 -1.08 -18.40 -18.54
CA ASP A 257 -1.78 -17.50 -17.60
C ASP A 257 -2.29 -18.19 -16.33
N SER A 258 -2.12 -19.51 -16.21
CA SER A 258 -2.63 -20.30 -15.10
C SER A 258 -1.80 -21.56 -14.81
N GLY A 259 -2.11 -22.24 -13.70
CA GLY A 259 -1.47 -23.48 -13.27
C GLY A 259 -0.07 -23.32 -12.69
N ASP A 260 0.68 -24.42 -12.60
CA ASP A 260 2.10 -24.40 -12.25
C ASP A 260 2.92 -23.89 -13.44
N LEU A 261 3.11 -22.58 -13.49
CA LEU A 261 3.80 -21.90 -14.58
C LEU A 261 5.23 -22.41 -14.81
N GLY A 262 5.93 -22.87 -13.77
CA GLY A 262 7.29 -23.41 -13.91
C GLY A 262 7.28 -24.74 -14.64
N ALA A 263 6.43 -25.67 -14.19
CA ALA A 263 6.28 -26.98 -14.81
C ALA A 263 5.68 -26.87 -16.22
N LEU A 264 4.68 -26.01 -16.41
CA LEU A 264 4.05 -25.77 -17.71
C LEU A 264 5.01 -25.12 -18.70
N ALA A 265 5.85 -24.17 -18.28
CA ALA A 265 6.88 -23.58 -19.14
C ALA A 265 7.89 -24.64 -19.61
N ALA A 266 8.35 -25.53 -18.73
CA ALA A 266 9.26 -26.62 -19.10
C ALA A 266 8.64 -27.59 -20.13
N ARG A 267 7.37 -27.94 -19.96
CA ARG A 267 6.62 -28.77 -20.91
C ARG A 267 6.39 -28.05 -22.24
N ALA A 268 5.98 -26.78 -22.19
CA ALA A 268 5.78 -25.96 -23.38
C ALA A 268 7.09 -25.82 -24.18
N ARG A 269 8.21 -25.56 -23.51
CA ARG A 269 9.54 -25.47 -24.12
C ARG A 269 9.90 -26.78 -24.85
N SER A 270 9.71 -27.92 -24.19
CA SER A 270 9.99 -29.24 -24.76
C SER A 270 9.15 -29.51 -26.01
N LEU A 271 7.85 -29.14 -25.99
CA LEU A 271 6.95 -29.31 -27.14
C LEU A 271 7.31 -28.40 -28.31
N LEU A 272 7.65 -27.13 -28.03
CA LEU A 272 8.09 -26.19 -29.06
C LEU A 272 9.42 -26.63 -29.70
N ASP A 273 10.38 -27.12 -28.90
CA ASP A 273 11.66 -27.60 -29.40
C ASP A 273 11.50 -28.86 -30.26
N ALA A 274 10.67 -29.81 -29.83
CA ALA A 274 10.32 -30.99 -30.62
C ALA A 274 9.61 -30.63 -31.94
N ALA A 275 8.90 -29.50 -31.98
CA ALA A 275 8.29 -28.96 -33.19
C ALA A 275 9.27 -28.14 -34.07
N GLY A 276 10.55 -28.01 -33.68
CA GLY A 276 11.55 -27.23 -34.41
C GLY A 276 11.41 -25.72 -34.24
N LEU A 277 10.87 -25.25 -33.11
CA LEU A 277 10.60 -23.85 -32.81
C LEU A 277 11.39 -23.33 -31.58
N PRO A 278 12.72 -23.49 -31.51
CA PRO A 278 13.52 -23.10 -30.34
C PRO A 278 13.47 -21.58 -30.06
N ASP A 279 13.24 -20.76 -31.10
CA ASP A 279 13.24 -19.29 -30.99
C ASP A 279 11.89 -18.71 -30.52
N VAL A 280 10.83 -19.52 -30.42
CA VAL A 280 9.51 -19.05 -29.96
C VAL A 280 9.56 -18.82 -28.47
N ARG A 281 9.21 -17.61 -28.03
CA ARG A 281 9.31 -17.21 -26.62
C ARG A 281 8.16 -17.76 -25.77
N ILE A 282 8.37 -17.82 -24.47
CA ILE A 282 7.35 -18.15 -23.46
C ILE A 282 7.10 -16.91 -22.59
N VAL A 283 5.86 -16.44 -22.60
CA VAL A 283 5.38 -15.36 -21.74
C VAL A 283 4.58 -15.98 -20.59
N ALA A 284 4.88 -15.59 -19.35
CA ALA A 284 4.08 -15.99 -18.19
C ALA A 284 3.30 -14.80 -17.63
N SER A 285 2.01 -15.01 -17.38
CA SER A 285 1.10 -14.13 -16.65
C SER A 285 0.31 -14.94 -15.61
N GLY A 286 -0.71 -14.34 -14.98
CA GLY A 286 -1.52 -15.03 -13.98
C GLY A 286 -1.08 -14.76 -12.54
N GLY A 287 -1.48 -13.61 -11.99
CA GLY A 287 -1.30 -13.32 -10.56
C GLY A 287 0.15 -13.10 -10.08
N LEU A 288 1.11 -12.96 -10.99
CA LEU A 288 2.52 -12.77 -10.68
C LEU A 288 2.80 -11.48 -9.89
N ASP A 289 3.72 -11.60 -8.93
CA ASP A 289 4.42 -10.52 -8.25
C ASP A 289 5.94 -10.80 -8.25
N GLU A 290 6.74 -9.96 -7.61
CA GLU A 290 8.19 -10.13 -7.53
C GLU A 290 8.61 -11.45 -6.87
N TYR A 291 7.82 -12.01 -5.95
CA TYR A 291 8.17 -13.26 -5.29
C TYR A 291 7.96 -14.45 -6.23
N ALA A 292 6.82 -14.50 -6.90
CA ALA A 292 6.52 -15.53 -7.88
C ALA A 292 7.49 -15.47 -9.07
N VAL A 293 7.81 -14.26 -9.55
CA VAL A 293 8.81 -14.07 -10.61
C VAL A 293 10.18 -14.55 -10.15
N ASP A 294 10.63 -14.17 -8.95
CA ASP A 294 11.93 -14.57 -8.38
C ASP A 294 12.01 -16.10 -8.17
N ASP A 295 10.92 -16.74 -7.74
CA ASP A 295 10.84 -18.21 -7.61
C ASP A 295 10.97 -18.91 -8.98
N LEU A 296 10.28 -18.41 -10.01
CA LEU A 296 10.35 -18.93 -11.38
C LEU A 296 11.75 -18.72 -12.01
N VAL A 297 12.37 -17.58 -11.74
CA VAL A 297 13.72 -17.28 -12.19
C VAL A 297 14.74 -18.22 -11.54
N ARG A 298 14.66 -18.42 -10.21
CA ARG A 298 15.59 -19.28 -9.47
C ARG A 298 15.41 -20.77 -9.78
N SER A 299 14.21 -21.22 -10.10
CA SER A 299 13.97 -22.61 -10.51
C SER A 299 14.52 -22.92 -11.90
N GLY A 300 14.93 -21.91 -12.67
CA GLY A 300 15.39 -22.07 -14.04
C GLY A 300 14.26 -22.31 -15.04
N ALA A 301 13.02 -21.94 -14.70
CA ALA A 301 11.89 -22.06 -15.61
C ALA A 301 12.20 -21.35 -16.95
N PRO A 302 11.94 -21.99 -18.11
CA PRO A 302 12.23 -21.42 -19.43
C PRO A 302 11.16 -20.39 -19.81
N ILE A 303 11.14 -19.27 -19.08
CA ILE A 303 10.24 -18.14 -19.32
C ILE A 303 11.09 -16.96 -19.78
N ASP A 304 10.68 -16.35 -20.89
CA ASP A 304 11.40 -15.25 -21.53
C ASP A 304 10.87 -13.88 -21.12
N VAL A 305 9.57 -13.77 -20.81
CA VAL A 305 8.90 -12.51 -20.46
C VAL A 305 7.90 -12.72 -19.35
N TYR A 306 7.88 -11.82 -18.36
CA TYR A 306 6.87 -11.81 -17.30
C TYR A 306 5.88 -10.68 -17.50
N ALA A 307 4.59 -11.00 -17.50
CA ALA A 307 3.51 -10.04 -17.54
C ALA A 307 2.85 -9.97 -16.17
N VAL A 308 3.01 -8.83 -15.50
CA VAL A 308 2.54 -8.60 -14.13
C VAL A 308 1.33 -7.67 -14.13
N GLY A 309 0.37 -7.94 -13.24
CA GLY A 309 -0.93 -7.27 -13.26
C GLY A 309 -1.36 -6.75 -11.90
N THR A 310 -2.39 -7.38 -11.33
CA THR A 310 -3.08 -6.96 -10.10
C THR A 310 -2.13 -6.60 -8.97
N ARG A 311 -1.24 -7.53 -8.58
CA ARG A 311 -0.40 -7.37 -7.38
C ARG A 311 0.59 -6.21 -7.50
N VAL A 312 1.00 -5.86 -8.71
CA VAL A 312 1.85 -4.69 -8.98
C VAL A 312 1.02 -3.41 -9.01
N GLY A 313 -0.07 -3.39 -9.77
CA GLY A 313 -0.91 -2.20 -9.94
C GLY A 313 -1.60 -1.72 -8.66
N VAL A 314 -1.76 -2.59 -7.65
CA VAL A 314 -2.30 -2.21 -6.33
C VAL A 314 -1.25 -2.23 -5.22
N SER A 315 0.01 -2.51 -5.54
CA SER A 315 1.10 -2.66 -4.54
C SER A 315 0.71 -3.62 -3.41
N ALA A 316 0.33 -4.85 -3.74
CA ALA A 316 -0.35 -5.77 -2.81
C ALA A 316 0.43 -6.11 -1.52
N ASP A 317 1.77 -6.07 -1.54
CA ASP A 317 2.63 -6.28 -0.36
C ASP A 317 2.62 -5.09 0.61
N ALA A 318 2.42 -3.88 0.07
CA ALA A 318 2.42 -2.63 0.81
C ALA A 318 1.54 -1.61 0.07
N PRO A 319 0.20 -1.68 0.22
CA PRO A 319 -0.73 -0.85 -0.55
C PRO A 319 -0.73 0.63 -0.11
N TYR A 320 0.02 0.95 0.96
CA TYR A 320 0.28 2.30 1.45
C TYR A 320 1.71 2.41 1.98
N LEU A 321 2.15 3.64 2.24
CA LEU A 321 3.41 3.96 2.92
C LEU A 321 3.08 4.78 4.18
N ASP A 322 3.85 4.65 5.27
CA ASP A 322 3.77 5.55 6.44
C ASP A 322 4.41 6.92 6.09
N SER A 323 3.82 7.58 5.09
CA SER A 323 4.20 8.90 4.62
C SER A 323 3.65 9.97 5.55
N ALA A 324 4.39 11.07 5.68
CA ALA A 324 3.95 12.23 6.45
C ALA A 324 4.32 13.52 5.73
N TYR A 325 3.37 14.44 5.64
CA TYR A 325 3.60 15.85 5.30
C TYR A 325 3.56 16.65 6.60
N LYS A 326 4.67 17.31 6.97
CA LYS A 326 4.81 17.94 8.28
C LYS A 326 5.52 19.28 8.19
N MET A 327 4.97 20.29 8.87
CA MET A 327 5.63 21.58 9.02
C MET A 327 6.93 21.42 9.81
N VAL A 328 8.01 21.95 9.26
CA VAL A 328 9.36 21.91 9.84
C VAL A 328 9.89 23.32 10.12
N GLU A 329 9.31 24.34 9.49
CA GLU A 329 9.63 25.75 9.73
C GLU A 329 8.38 26.62 9.50
N TYR A 330 8.22 27.67 10.32
CA TYR A 330 7.22 28.71 10.11
C TYR A 330 7.82 30.09 10.38
N ASN A 331 7.74 31.00 9.41
CA ASN A 331 8.26 32.35 9.47
C ASN A 331 9.74 32.39 9.94
N GLY A 332 10.59 31.57 9.32
CA GLY A 332 12.00 31.42 9.66
C GLY A 332 12.28 30.75 11.02
N ARG A 333 11.25 30.34 11.76
CA ARG A 333 11.38 29.65 13.04
C ARG A 333 11.23 28.14 12.84
N PRO A 334 12.27 27.34 13.17
CA PRO A 334 12.17 25.88 13.11
C PRO A 334 11.14 25.37 14.11
N VAL A 335 10.28 24.47 13.66
CA VAL A 335 9.21 23.84 14.45
C VAL A 335 9.34 22.32 14.40
N MET A 336 8.85 21.66 15.44
CA MET A 336 8.77 20.20 15.47
C MET A 336 7.55 19.76 16.27
N LYS A 337 7.01 18.59 15.94
CA LYS A 337 6.04 17.89 16.76
C LYS A 337 6.78 16.97 17.74
N LEU A 338 6.46 17.09 19.03
CA LEU A 338 6.84 16.10 20.03
C LEU A 338 5.74 15.04 20.11
N SER A 339 6.09 13.77 19.91
CA SER A 339 5.23 12.64 20.25
C SER A 339 6.11 11.50 20.73
N SER A 340 5.55 10.61 21.56
CA SER A 340 6.26 9.49 22.19
C SER A 340 6.87 8.51 21.18
N ALA A 341 6.40 8.49 19.94
CA ALA A 341 6.85 7.55 18.91
C ALA A 341 7.25 8.18 17.56
N LYS A 342 6.80 9.41 17.23
CA LYS A 342 6.96 10.01 15.91
C LYS A 342 7.48 11.44 16.02
N VAL A 343 8.80 11.60 16.11
CA VAL A 343 9.47 12.90 16.11
C VAL A 343 9.71 13.33 14.65
N THR A 344 9.42 14.59 14.33
CA THR A 344 9.78 15.19 13.02
C THR A 344 11.00 16.08 13.22
N ALA A 345 12.03 15.93 12.36
CA ALA A 345 13.19 16.81 12.39
C ALA A 345 12.81 18.24 11.94
N PRO A 346 13.21 19.28 12.69
CA PRO A 346 12.90 20.67 12.37
C PRO A 346 13.80 21.22 11.25
N GLY A 347 13.37 22.34 10.65
CA GLY A 347 14.12 23.07 9.63
C GLY A 347 14.02 22.49 8.22
N LEU A 348 14.41 23.31 7.25
CA LEU A 348 14.58 22.91 5.85
C LEU A 348 15.75 21.93 5.73
N LYS A 349 15.55 20.84 4.96
CA LYS A 349 16.52 19.75 4.89
C LYS A 349 17.15 19.58 3.51
N GLN A 350 18.25 18.85 3.47
CA GLN A 350 18.87 18.28 2.28
C GLN A 350 19.26 16.83 2.60
N VAL A 351 19.26 15.97 1.59
CA VAL A 351 19.83 14.63 1.67
C VAL A 351 21.14 14.64 0.89
N PHE A 352 22.21 14.24 1.54
CA PHE A 352 23.53 14.10 0.93
C PHE A 352 23.81 12.62 0.72
N ARG A 353 23.64 12.15 -0.54
CA ARG A 353 23.92 10.77 -0.91
C ARG A 353 25.40 10.50 -0.96
N ARG A 354 25.83 9.44 -0.28
CA ARG A 354 27.23 8.99 -0.25
C ARG A 354 27.36 7.59 -0.85
N PRO A 355 28.57 7.17 -1.27
CA PRO A 355 28.78 5.81 -1.77
C PRO A 355 28.26 4.75 -0.79
N GLY A 356 27.63 3.71 -1.33
CA GLY A 356 27.02 2.65 -0.53
C GLY A 356 25.73 3.03 0.19
N TYR A 357 25.11 4.17 -0.16
CA TYR A 357 23.87 4.67 0.48
C TYR A 357 24.05 4.98 1.97
N ALA A 358 25.24 5.45 2.34
CA ALA A 358 25.52 6.05 3.65
C ALA A 358 25.01 7.50 3.71
N ASP A 359 23.74 7.68 3.36
CA ASP A 359 23.14 8.99 3.14
C ASP A 359 23.05 9.79 4.45
N VAL A 360 23.24 11.10 4.37
CA VAL A 360 23.16 12.01 5.52
C VAL A 360 22.03 13.01 5.30
N VAL A 361 21.06 13.06 6.20
CA VAL A 361 20.04 14.12 6.26
C VAL A 361 20.62 15.29 7.05
N GLY A 362 20.77 16.44 6.40
CA GLY A 362 21.24 17.68 7.02
C GLY A 362 20.32 18.86 6.75
N LEU A 363 20.70 20.04 7.23
CA LEU A 363 20.03 21.29 6.91
C LEU A 363 20.30 21.67 5.44
N ALA A 364 19.36 22.39 4.85
CA ALA A 364 19.41 22.81 3.46
C ALA A 364 20.65 23.62 3.07
N ASP A 365 21.21 24.38 4.01
CA ASP A 365 22.37 25.26 3.82
C ASP A 365 23.71 24.58 4.15
N GLU A 366 23.69 23.30 4.53
CA GLU A 366 24.90 22.56 4.82
C GLU A 366 25.69 22.24 3.57
N ARG A 367 27.02 22.30 3.69
CA ARG A 367 27.91 21.74 2.68
C ARG A 367 27.81 20.22 2.74
N PRO A 368 27.86 19.51 1.60
CA PRO A 368 27.84 18.07 1.62
C PRO A 368 28.98 17.50 2.49
N PRO A 369 28.69 16.56 3.41
CA PRO A 369 29.71 15.92 4.20
C PRO A 369 30.57 15.00 3.32
N GLY A 370 31.88 15.27 3.27
CA GLY A 370 32.84 14.50 2.48
C GLY A 370 32.54 14.53 0.97
N ASP A 371 32.33 13.37 0.39
CA ASP A 371 32.02 13.14 -1.03
C ASP A 371 30.51 13.09 -1.33
N GLY A 372 29.68 13.48 -0.36
CA GLY A 372 28.23 13.50 -0.49
C GLY A 372 27.74 14.39 -1.63
N ARG A 373 26.64 13.98 -2.27
CA ARG A 373 25.97 14.77 -3.32
C ARG A 373 24.54 15.11 -2.89
N PRO A 374 24.10 16.36 -3.04
CA PRO A 374 22.73 16.74 -2.71
C PRO A 374 21.73 16.00 -3.61
N LEU A 375 20.59 15.57 -3.06
CA LEU A 375 19.52 14.90 -3.81
C LEU A 375 18.31 15.81 -4.09
N LEU A 376 17.94 16.69 -3.16
CA LEU A 376 16.81 17.60 -3.36
C LEU A 376 17.24 18.74 -4.26
N GLU A 377 16.46 18.95 -5.33
CA GLU A 377 16.62 20.01 -6.31
C GLU A 377 15.42 20.97 -6.23
N THR A 378 15.62 22.27 -6.43
CA THR A 378 14.49 23.21 -6.56
C THR A 378 13.82 23.01 -7.92
N VAL A 379 12.61 22.46 -7.91
CA VAL A 379 11.82 22.10 -9.10
C VAL A 379 10.69 23.10 -9.40
N MET A 380 10.38 24.00 -8.47
CA MET A 380 9.41 25.08 -8.65
C MET A 380 9.83 26.30 -7.84
N ARG A 381 9.67 27.51 -8.40
CA ARG A 381 9.86 28.81 -7.74
C ARG A 381 8.70 29.72 -8.13
N ASP A 382 8.16 30.47 -7.18
CA ASP A 382 7.06 31.41 -7.40
C ASP A 382 5.86 30.75 -8.11
N GLY A 383 5.53 29.51 -7.74
CA GLY A 383 4.46 28.71 -8.36
C GLY A 383 4.74 28.20 -9.77
N ARG A 384 5.95 28.42 -10.30
CA ARG A 384 6.35 28.03 -11.67
C ARG A 384 7.46 27.00 -11.66
N ARG A 385 7.36 26.01 -12.55
CA ARG A 385 8.39 24.98 -12.74
C ARG A 385 9.74 25.64 -13.11
N THR A 386 10.84 25.13 -12.55
CA THR A 386 12.20 25.64 -12.85
C THR A 386 12.81 25.00 -14.10
N GLY A 387 12.22 23.92 -14.60
CA GLY A 387 12.67 23.23 -15.80
C GLY A 387 11.56 22.40 -16.43
N ASP A 388 11.90 21.78 -17.56
CA ASP A 388 10.98 20.92 -18.30
C ASP A 388 10.72 19.61 -17.56
N ARG A 389 9.58 18.98 -17.89
CA ARG A 389 9.24 17.65 -17.40
C ARG A 389 10.29 16.63 -17.86
N PRO A 390 10.89 15.83 -16.95
CA PRO A 390 11.80 14.78 -17.35
C PRO A 390 11.09 13.70 -18.15
N THR A 391 11.77 13.18 -19.17
CA THR A 391 11.27 12.03 -19.94
C THR A 391 11.32 10.76 -19.08
N VAL A 392 10.46 9.78 -19.40
CA VAL A 392 10.50 8.46 -18.74
C VAL A 392 11.88 7.82 -18.88
N GLY A 393 12.56 8.03 -20.01
CA GLY A 393 13.94 7.58 -20.24
C GLY A 393 14.94 8.19 -19.26
N ALA A 394 14.91 9.51 -19.06
CA ALA A 394 15.79 10.19 -18.10
C ALA A 394 15.55 9.72 -16.65
N CYS A 395 14.28 9.47 -16.27
CA CYS A 395 13.98 8.89 -14.96
C CYS A 395 14.53 7.45 -14.84
N ARG A 396 14.43 6.65 -15.91
CA ARG A 396 14.97 5.27 -15.95
C ARG A 396 16.49 5.23 -15.86
N GLU A 397 17.17 6.17 -16.50
CA GLU A 397 18.63 6.33 -16.41
C GLU A 397 19.06 6.63 -14.97
N ARG A 398 18.38 7.58 -14.30
CA ARG A 398 18.61 7.86 -12.88
C ARG A 398 18.38 6.62 -12.02
N PHE A 399 17.27 5.92 -12.22
CA PHE A 399 16.97 4.70 -11.48
C PHE A 399 18.04 3.63 -11.66
N THR A 400 18.47 3.39 -12.90
CA THR A 400 19.49 2.38 -13.21
C THR A 400 20.83 2.73 -12.57
N ALA A 401 21.23 4.00 -12.62
CA ALA A 401 22.48 4.48 -12.02
C ALA A 401 22.48 4.36 -10.48
N ASP A 402 21.35 4.70 -9.86
CA ASP A 402 21.14 4.56 -8.41
C ASP A 402 21.13 3.08 -8.01
N LEU A 403 20.40 2.23 -8.74
CA LEU A 403 20.30 0.80 -8.48
C LEU A 403 21.66 0.09 -8.58
N GLY A 404 22.52 0.51 -9.51
CA GLY A 404 23.87 -0.01 -9.66
C GLY A 404 24.78 0.25 -8.46
N GLN A 405 24.53 1.33 -7.71
CA GLN A 405 25.26 1.69 -6.50
C GLN A 405 24.65 1.12 -5.22
N LEU A 406 23.42 0.60 -5.29
CA LEU A 406 22.68 0.12 -4.12
C LEU A 406 23.32 -1.18 -3.59
N PRO A 407 23.55 -1.31 -2.26
CA PRO A 407 24.10 -2.53 -1.69
C PRO A 407 23.30 -3.78 -2.11
N PRO A 408 23.97 -4.89 -2.48
CA PRO A 408 23.27 -6.11 -2.90
C PRO A 408 22.24 -6.63 -1.89
N ALA A 409 22.50 -6.45 -0.59
CA ALA A 409 21.58 -6.88 0.47
C ALA A 409 20.25 -6.11 0.45
N ALA A 410 20.24 -4.86 0.01
CA ALA A 410 19.03 -4.04 -0.12
C ALA A 410 18.20 -4.40 -1.36
N ARG A 411 18.84 -5.02 -2.36
CA ARG A 411 18.20 -5.46 -3.62
C ARG A 411 17.54 -6.84 -3.53
N ARG A 412 17.69 -7.55 -2.41
CA ARG A 412 17.10 -8.88 -2.23
C ARG A 412 15.57 -8.79 -2.29
N ILE A 413 14.96 -9.75 -2.97
CA ILE A 413 13.50 -9.84 -3.04
C ILE A 413 12.92 -10.28 -1.68
N ARG A 414 13.59 -11.20 -1.00
CA ARG A 414 13.19 -11.70 0.33
C ARG A 414 14.17 -11.23 1.39
N ALA A 415 13.65 -10.76 2.53
CA ALA A 415 14.45 -10.29 3.66
C ALA A 415 15.57 -9.30 3.25
N PRO A 416 15.22 -8.19 2.57
CA PRO A 416 16.21 -7.17 2.23
C PRO A 416 16.77 -6.49 3.49
N VAL A 417 18.03 -6.05 3.39
CA VAL A 417 18.66 -5.22 4.41
C VAL A 417 18.76 -3.80 3.87
N ALA A 418 17.86 -2.93 4.32
CA ALA A 418 17.81 -1.55 3.90
C ALA A 418 18.98 -0.74 4.49
N PRO A 419 19.66 0.10 3.68
CA PRO A 419 20.54 1.14 4.20
C PRO A 419 19.72 2.12 5.05
N ARG A 420 20.39 2.76 6.02
CA ARG A 420 19.77 3.79 6.87
C ARG A 420 20.54 5.08 6.74
N ALA A 421 19.80 6.16 6.45
CA ALA A 421 20.36 7.49 6.50
C ALA A 421 20.69 7.87 7.94
N THR A 422 21.79 8.61 8.13
CA THR A 422 22.13 9.23 9.41
C THR A 422 21.74 10.71 9.40
N VAL A 423 21.65 11.33 10.58
CA VAL A 423 21.40 12.76 10.70
C VAL A 423 22.73 13.49 10.90
N SER A 424 22.87 14.69 10.33
CA SER A 424 24.05 15.55 10.55
C SER A 424 24.07 16.15 11.97
N ASP A 425 25.27 16.45 12.48
CA ASP A 425 25.44 17.09 13.79
C ASP A 425 24.68 18.42 13.91
N ARG A 426 24.63 19.21 12.83
CA ARG A 426 23.93 20.51 12.81
C ARG A 426 22.42 20.34 12.91
N LEU A 427 21.85 19.37 12.18
CA LEU A 427 20.43 19.05 12.26
C LEU A 427 20.07 18.45 13.63
N ASP A 428 20.89 17.56 14.17
CA ASP A 428 20.68 17.00 15.52
C ASP A 428 20.75 18.07 16.60
N ALA A 429 21.73 18.98 16.53
CA ALA A 429 21.82 20.11 17.44
C ALA A 429 20.60 21.04 17.33
N LEU A 430 20.08 21.28 16.11
CA LEU A 430 18.85 22.05 15.93
C LEU A 430 17.64 21.33 16.55
N ALA A 431 17.50 20.02 16.32
CA ALA A 431 16.44 19.21 16.90
C ALA A 431 16.46 19.24 18.43
N ALA A 432 17.65 19.10 19.04
CA ALA A 432 17.82 19.21 20.49
C ALA A 432 17.42 20.60 21.01
N ARG A 433 17.85 21.69 20.35
CA ARG A 433 17.47 23.06 20.73
C ARG A 433 15.96 23.30 20.63
N VAL A 434 15.32 22.86 19.55
CA VAL A 434 13.87 23.02 19.36
C VAL A 434 13.12 22.20 20.42
N ARG A 435 13.56 20.97 20.70
CA ARG A 435 12.96 20.11 21.74
C ARG A 435 13.06 20.75 23.12
N GLY A 436 14.23 21.28 23.49
CA GLY A 436 14.43 22.01 24.75
C GLY A 436 13.48 23.20 24.89
N ARG A 437 13.39 24.06 23.87
CA ARG A 437 12.48 25.22 23.86
C ARG A 437 11.00 24.83 23.97
N ILE A 438 10.59 23.70 23.43
CA ILE A 438 9.20 23.21 23.59
C ILE A 438 9.01 22.68 25.01
N GLY A 439 9.97 21.93 25.55
CA GLY A 439 9.93 21.42 26.92
C GLY A 439 9.83 22.53 27.97
N GLU A 440 10.55 23.64 27.79
CA GLU A 440 10.49 24.82 28.66
C GLU A 440 9.12 25.52 28.66
N ARG A 441 8.36 25.40 27.55
CA ARG A 441 7.03 26.02 27.39
C ARG A 441 5.89 25.12 27.86
N LEU A 442 6.12 23.82 27.94
CA LEU A 442 5.14 22.91 28.51
C LEU A 442 5.15 23.11 30.03
N PRO A 443 4.00 23.38 30.67
CA PRO A 443 3.92 23.39 32.13
C PRO A 443 4.55 22.11 32.64
N ALA A 444 5.47 22.20 33.61
CA ALA A 444 5.99 21.02 34.29
C ALA A 444 4.78 20.17 34.68
N ALA A 445 4.66 18.97 34.11
CA ALA A 445 3.54 18.08 34.36
C ALA A 445 3.33 18.04 35.87
N ALA A 446 2.20 18.59 36.33
CA ALA A 446 1.95 18.84 37.74
C ALA A 446 2.35 17.60 38.52
N ALA A 447 3.36 17.74 39.37
CA ALA A 447 3.79 16.70 40.28
C ALA A 447 2.52 16.19 40.98
N ARG A 448 2.12 14.94 40.68
CA ARG A 448 1.01 14.30 41.38
C ARG A 448 1.26 14.50 42.88
N PRO A 449 0.31 15.08 43.64
CA PRO A 449 0.50 15.21 45.07
C PRO A 449 0.70 13.81 45.62
N ARG A 450 1.79 13.61 46.38
CA ARG A 450 1.92 12.40 47.19
C ARG A 450 0.65 12.27 48.04
N PRO A 451 0.08 11.07 48.20
CA PRO A 451 -1.04 10.89 49.11
C PRO A 451 -0.60 11.41 50.48
N ARG A 452 -1.38 12.33 51.05
CA ARG A 452 -1.20 12.78 52.42
C ARG A 452 -1.41 11.57 53.32
N ASP A 453 -0.41 11.22 54.11
CA ASP A 453 -0.56 10.31 55.24
C ASP A 453 -1.62 10.91 56.18
N GLY A 454 -2.78 10.26 56.23
CA GLY A 454 -3.84 10.57 57.18
C GLY A 454 -3.45 10.08 58.58
N PRO A 455 -3.80 10.83 59.64
CA PRO A 455 -3.40 10.50 61.00
C PRO A 455 -4.10 9.24 61.49
N THR A 456 -3.33 8.38 62.14
CA THR A 456 -3.80 7.22 62.91
C THR A 456 -4.75 7.68 64.01
N ASP A 457 -6.02 7.27 63.94
CA ASP A 457 -6.94 7.38 65.07
C ASP A 457 -7.09 6.01 65.75
N ARG A 458 -6.79 6.02 67.05
CA ARG A 458 -6.87 4.88 67.95
C ARG A 458 -8.22 4.92 68.65
N GLY A 459 -9.00 3.87 68.42
CA GLY A 459 -9.87 3.29 69.44
C GLY A 459 -11.35 3.62 69.30
N ARG A 460 -12.17 2.58 69.13
CA ARG A 460 -13.03 2.04 70.20
C ARG A 460 -13.89 0.89 69.66
N THR A 461 -13.74 -0.25 70.35
CA THR A 461 -14.77 -1.23 70.76
C THR A 461 -15.75 -1.80 69.73
N ALA A 462 -15.60 -3.10 69.48
CA ALA A 462 -16.65 -3.99 68.99
C ALA A 462 -17.75 -4.22 70.05
N PRO A 463 -18.95 -4.63 69.63
CA PRO A 463 -19.49 -5.86 70.19
C PRO A 463 -19.97 -6.86 69.13
N ASP A 464 -19.90 -8.13 69.55
CA ASP A 464 -20.39 -9.37 68.93
C ASP A 464 -21.82 -9.31 68.40
N CYS A 465 -22.07 -10.06 67.33
CA CYS A 465 -23.34 -10.75 67.09
C CYS A 465 -23.11 -11.99 66.19
N THR A 466 -23.22 -13.15 66.81
CA THR A 466 -23.31 -14.50 66.21
C THR A 466 -24.69 -14.76 65.60
N GLY A 467 -24.75 -15.43 64.43
CA GLY A 467 -25.89 -16.27 64.05
C GLY A 467 -26.33 -16.22 62.58
N PRO A 468 -26.87 -17.33 62.01
CA PRO A 468 -26.73 -17.70 60.59
C PRO A 468 -28.03 -17.56 59.77
N HIS A 469 -27.95 -17.54 58.43
CA HIS A 469 -28.93 -18.15 57.46
C HIS A 469 -28.59 -17.84 55.97
N PRO A 470 -29.20 -18.56 54.98
CA PRO A 470 -28.64 -18.89 53.66
C PRO A 470 -29.33 -18.17 52.48
N GLY A 471 -28.87 -18.44 51.25
CA GLY A 471 -29.70 -18.41 50.03
C GLY A 471 -29.36 -17.36 48.96
N GLU A 472 -28.99 -17.87 47.77
CA GLU A 472 -29.14 -17.33 46.40
C GLU A 472 -29.41 -15.83 46.14
N SER A 473 -28.57 -15.19 45.32
CA SER A 473 -28.97 -14.17 44.30
C SER A 473 -27.81 -13.97 43.30
N ARG A 474 -27.94 -14.26 42.00
CA ARG A 474 -28.44 -13.37 40.92
C ARG A 474 -27.96 -11.92 41.04
N TRP A 475 -27.03 -11.53 40.16
CA TRP A 475 -26.68 -10.12 39.90
C TRP A 475 -27.32 -9.65 38.59
N VAL A 476 -27.89 -8.46 38.70
CA VAL A 476 -28.77 -7.75 37.78
C VAL A 476 -27.93 -6.85 36.87
N HIS A 477 -28.25 -6.86 35.57
CA HIS A 477 -27.86 -5.84 34.60
C HIS A 477 -28.63 -4.54 34.84
N MET A 478 -27.95 -3.40 34.77
CA MET A 478 -28.59 -2.09 34.61
C MET A 478 -27.74 -1.22 33.68
N GLU A 479 -28.16 -1.17 32.42
CA GLU A 479 -27.79 -0.13 31.45
C GLU A 479 -28.59 1.15 31.75
N GLN A 480 -27.95 2.30 31.66
CA GLN A 480 -28.61 3.60 31.60
C GLN A 480 -28.91 3.95 30.14
N CYS A 481 -30.16 4.33 29.91
CA CYS A 481 -30.74 4.77 28.65
C CYS A 481 -31.29 6.18 28.89
N GLU A 482 -30.91 7.16 28.05
CA GLU A 482 -31.69 8.38 27.85
C GLU A 482 -31.61 8.79 26.37
N SER A 483 -32.72 8.62 25.66
CA SER A 483 -33.05 9.43 24.49
C SER A 483 -34.56 9.65 24.42
N THR A 484 -34.93 10.93 24.40
CA THR A 484 -36.28 11.48 24.53
C THR A 484 -37.11 11.31 23.25
N ARG A 485 -38.40 11.00 23.43
CA ARG A 485 -39.45 10.85 22.39
C ARG A 485 -39.94 12.20 21.86
N ILE A 486 -40.43 12.23 20.60
CA ILE A 486 -41.62 13.00 20.19
C ILE A 486 -42.48 12.17 19.20
N ASN A 487 -43.80 12.20 19.44
CA ASN A 487 -44.92 11.52 18.77
C ASN A 487 -45.23 12.02 17.33
N ALA A 488 -45.83 11.13 16.51
CA ALA A 488 -47.04 11.43 15.72
C ALA A 488 -47.74 10.14 15.23
N ASN A 489 -49.07 10.23 15.08
CA ASN A 489 -50.10 9.19 15.07
C ASN A 489 -50.34 8.46 13.72
N PRO A 490 -51.22 7.42 13.67
CA PRO A 490 -51.27 6.37 12.66
C PRO A 490 -52.34 6.59 11.56
N CYS A 491 -52.22 5.86 10.44
CA CYS A 491 -53.34 5.64 9.52
C CYS A 491 -53.34 4.22 8.91
N GLU A 492 -54.54 3.66 8.95
CA GLU A 492 -55.17 2.43 8.47
C GLU A 492 -54.63 1.62 7.26
N SER A 493 -54.58 0.30 7.54
CA SER A 493 -55.30 -0.78 6.83
C SER A 493 -54.61 -1.62 5.74
N THR A 494 -54.83 -2.93 5.94
CA THR A 494 -55.01 -4.00 4.94
C THR A 494 -53.76 -4.55 4.24
N ARG A 495 -53.28 -5.71 4.72
CA ARG A 495 -52.63 -6.70 3.85
C ARG A 495 -53.15 -8.12 4.08
N ILE A 496 -53.43 -8.72 2.94
CA ILE A 496 -53.98 -10.03 2.64
C ILE A 496 -52.99 -11.12 3.07
N HIS A 497 -53.50 -12.17 3.73
CA HIS A 497 -52.77 -13.42 3.93
C HIS A 497 -52.69 -14.18 2.60
N VAL A 498 -51.47 -14.38 2.09
CA VAL A 498 -51.15 -15.48 1.18
C VAL A 498 -50.20 -16.40 1.92
N ARG A 499 -50.69 -17.60 2.25
CA ARG A 499 -49.85 -18.73 2.68
C ARG A 499 -49.16 -19.28 1.43
N ASN A 500 -47.83 -19.30 1.44
CA ASN A 500 -47.06 -20.25 0.64
C ASN A 500 -46.26 -21.14 1.62
N PRO A 501 -46.25 -22.47 1.43
CA PRO A 501 -45.54 -23.40 2.30
C PRO A 501 -44.08 -23.58 1.87
N CYS A 502 -43.22 -23.76 2.88
CA CYS A 502 -41.83 -24.24 2.79
C CYS A 502 -40.75 -23.25 2.29
N GLU A 503 -40.31 -22.37 3.20
CA GLU A 503 -38.89 -21.97 3.30
C GLU A 503 -38.48 -22.18 4.75
N GLU A 504 -37.63 -23.19 5.02
CA GLU A 504 -36.90 -23.27 6.28
C GLU A 504 -35.98 -22.05 6.36
N ARG A 505 -36.40 -21.02 7.10
CA ARG A 505 -35.51 -19.93 7.50
C ARG A 505 -34.39 -20.51 8.36
N ALA A 506 -33.15 -20.43 7.89
CA ALA A 506 -31.98 -20.66 8.71
C ALA A 506 -32.07 -19.76 9.95
N MET A 507 -32.21 -20.36 11.13
CA MET A 507 -32.24 -19.60 12.37
C MET A 507 -30.86 -19.02 12.65
N PRO A 508 -30.74 -17.79 13.16
CA PRO A 508 -29.47 -17.27 13.62
C PRO A 508 -28.93 -18.17 14.74
N HIS A 509 -27.76 -18.76 14.52
CA HIS A 509 -27.06 -19.57 15.51
C HIS A 509 -25.96 -18.73 16.16
N THR A 510 -26.00 -18.64 17.49
CA THR A 510 -24.93 -18.04 18.30
C THR A 510 -24.14 -19.16 18.96
N ALA A 511 -22.83 -19.20 18.71
CA ALA A 511 -21.91 -20.14 19.36
C ALA A 511 -21.01 -19.38 20.34
N GLU A 512 -20.76 -19.97 21.52
CA GLU A 512 -19.70 -19.54 22.42
C GLU A 512 -18.58 -20.59 22.39
N TRP A 513 -17.36 -20.17 22.06
CA TRP A 513 -16.18 -21.03 22.06
C TRP A 513 -15.16 -20.54 23.08
N LYS A 514 -14.67 -21.45 23.92
CA LYS A 514 -13.69 -21.15 24.97
C LYS A 514 -12.29 -21.53 24.51
N VAL A 515 -11.36 -20.58 24.60
CA VAL A 515 -9.93 -20.80 24.36
C VAL A 515 -9.22 -20.90 25.70
N ARG A 516 -8.42 -21.94 25.91
CA ARG A 516 -7.53 -22.09 27.07
C ARG A 516 -6.09 -21.79 26.66
N LEU A 517 -5.48 -20.78 27.30
CA LEU A 517 -4.07 -20.43 27.11
C LEU A 517 -3.23 -21.02 28.25
N HIS A 518 -2.15 -21.69 27.87
CA HIS A 518 -1.09 -22.14 28.77
C HIS A 518 0.22 -21.47 28.38
N LEU A 519 0.85 -20.79 29.33
CA LEU A 519 2.18 -20.20 29.17
C LEU A 519 3.19 -21.01 29.96
N PHE A 520 4.36 -21.22 29.36
CA PHE A 520 5.48 -21.96 29.94
C PHE A 520 6.75 -21.15 29.70
N GLU A 521 7.42 -20.74 30.77
CA GLU A 521 8.73 -20.11 30.68
C GLU A 521 9.80 -21.14 31.02
N ASN A 522 10.84 -21.23 30.20
CA ASN A 522 12.01 -22.06 30.50
C ASN A 522 13.14 -21.18 31.05
N ASP A 523 14.04 -21.77 31.83
CA ASP A 523 15.19 -21.09 32.46
C ASP A 523 16.16 -20.44 31.47
N ASP A 524 16.00 -20.68 30.16
CA ASP A 524 16.79 -20.10 29.07
C ASP A 524 16.23 -18.79 28.49
N GLY A 525 15.19 -18.22 29.11
CA GLY A 525 14.52 -16.99 28.68
C GLY A 525 13.61 -17.17 27.47
N THR A 526 13.16 -18.42 27.22
CA THR A 526 12.19 -18.75 26.18
C THR A 526 10.80 -18.96 26.77
N THR A 527 9.85 -18.13 26.36
CA THR A 527 8.42 -18.30 26.65
C THR A 527 7.74 -19.09 25.55
N LYS A 528 6.97 -20.11 25.92
CA LYS A 528 6.13 -20.91 25.02
C LYS A 528 4.67 -20.75 25.42
N ALA A 529 3.81 -20.60 24.42
CA ALA A 529 2.37 -20.57 24.59
C ALA A 529 1.73 -21.75 23.86
N ARG A 530 0.77 -22.40 24.52
CA ARG A 530 -0.11 -23.41 23.93
C ARG A 530 -1.55 -22.98 24.15
N MET A 531 -2.29 -22.81 23.06
CA MET A 531 -3.71 -22.46 23.10
C MET A 531 -4.56 -23.60 22.60
N VAL A 532 -5.57 -23.98 23.38
CA VAL A 532 -6.51 -25.06 23.03
C VAL A 532 -7.89 -24.48 22.86
N LEU A 533 -8.49 -24.68 21.68
CA LEU A 533 -9.85 -24.30 21.36
C LEU A 533 -10.69 -25.54 21.09
N HIS A 534 -11.87 -25.59 21.70
CA HIS A 534 -12.86 -26.62 21.41
C HIS A 534 -14.06 -25.97 20.74
N THR A 535 -14.36 -26.36 19.49
CA THR A 535 -15.50 -25.84 18.71
C THR A 535 -16.78 -26.65 18.93
N GLY A 536 -16.74 -27.64 19.83
CA GLY A 536 -17.82 -28.60 20.10
C GLY A 536 -17.68 -29.90 19.31
N THR A 537 -17.14 -29.85 18.09
CA THR A 537 -16.89 -31.01 17.23
C THR A 537 -15.40 -31.31 17.05
N THR A 538 -14.54 -30.30 17.18
CA THR A 538 -13.10 -30.42 16.95
C THR A 538 -12.32 -29.70 18.05
N GLU A 539 -11.15 -30.24 18.39
CA GLU A 539 -10.15 -29.59 19.23
C GLU A 539 -8.99 -29.13 18.36
N LEU A 540 -8.64 -27.84 18.45
CA LEU A 540 -7.52 -27.24 17.75
C LEU A 540 -6.51 -26.72 18.76
N THR A 541 -5.23 -26.95 18.48
CA THR A 541 -4.13 -26.50 19.35
C THR A 541 -3.17 -25.60 18.58
N GLY A 542 -3.14 -24.33 18.95
CA GLY A 542 -2.18 -23.34 18.45
C GLY A 542 -0.94 -23.27 19.33
N HIS A 543 0.23 -23.07 18.72
CA HIS A 543 1.51 -22.96 19.43
C HIS A 543 2.22 -21.65 19.11
N GLY A 544 2.88 -21.08 20.13
CA GLY A 544 3.68 -19.87 20.00
C GLY A 544 4.95 -19.96 20.83
N THR A 545 6.00 -19.27 20.39
CA THR A 545 7.27 -19.21 21.13
C THR A 545 7.85 -17.81 20.98
N ALA A 546 8.37 -17.25 22.06
CA ALA A 546 9.12 -16.00 22.10
C ALA A 546 10.42 -16.23 22.85
N ARG A 547 11.50 -15.59 22.39
CA ARG A 547 12.83 -15.70 23.01
C ARG A 547 13.42 -14.31 23.13
N CYS A 548 13.84 -13.96 24.35
CA CYS A 548 14.54 -12.71 24.59
C CYS A 548 15.91 -12.71 23.87
N SER A 549 16.31 -11.56 23.32
CA SER A 549 17.66 -11.40 22.77
C SER A 549 18.69 -11.47 23.91
N PRO A 550 19.86 -12.10 23.74
CA PRO A 550 20.89 -12.16 24.79
C PRO A 550 21.40 -10.79 25.26
N ALA A 551 21.19 -9.74 24.47
CA ALA A 551 21.60 -8.37 24.77
C ALA A 551 20.51 -7.54 25.47
N ASP A 552 19.28 -8.05 25.54
CA ASP A 552 18.13 -7.34 26.10
C ASP A 552 17.83 -7.81 27.54
N PRO A 553 17.29 -6.95 28.41
CA PRO A 553 16.81 -7.37 29.72
C PRO A 553 15.61 -8.32 29.56
N ASN A 554 15.61 -9.43 30.31
CA ASN A 554 14.46 -10.34 30.30
C ASN A 554 13.26 -9.66 30.99
N VAL A 555 12.19 -9.45 30.23
CA VAL A 555 10.90 -8.95 30.72
C VAL A 555 9.86 -10.03 30.38
N PRO A 556 9.53 -10.92 31.34
CA PRO A 556 8.67 -12.08 31.09
C PRO A 556 7.33 -11.73 30.45
N GLU A 557 6.74 -10.60 30.82
CA GLU A 557 5.45 -10.12 30.29
C GLU A 557 5.49 -9.89 28.77
N ILE A 558 6.63 -9.42 28.23
CA ILE A 558 6.81 -9.24 26.79
C ILE A 558 6.90 -10.59 26.08
N GLY A 559 7.59 -11.57 26.70
CA GLY A 559 7.66 -12.94 26.21
C GLY A 559 6.29 -13.61 26.18
N ASP A 560 5.50 -13.41 27.23
CA ASP A 560 4.13 -13.92 27.36
C ASP A 560 3.20 -13.37 26.28
N GLU A 561 3.18 -12.05 26.10
CA GLU A 561 2.36 -11.39 25.08
C GLU A 561 2.73 -11.85 23.66
N LEU A 562 4.02 -11.93 23.35
CA LEU A 562 4.51 -12.36 22.03
C LEU A 562 4.23 -13.85 21.77
N ALA A 563 4.47 -14.72 22.75
CA ALA A 563 4.21 -16.14 22.61
C ALA A 563 2.70 -16.40 22.48
N ALA A 564 1.87 -15.76 23.30
CA ALA A 564 0.41 -15.87 23.23
C ALA A 564 -0.15 -15.34 21.90
N GLY A 565 0.34 -14.19 21.42
CA GLY A 565 -0.06 -13.63 20.12
C GLY A 565 0.27 -14.55 18.94
N ARG A 566 1.42 -15.22 18.98
CA ARG A 566 1.82 -16.22 17.97
C ARG A 566 0.94 -17.47 18.02
N ALA A 567 0.60 -17.96 19.23
CA ALA A 567 -0.30 -19.09 19.39
C ALA A 567 -1.73 -18.78 18.90
N LEU A 568 -2.23 -17.56 19.12
CA LEU A 568 -3.50 -17.08 18.57
C LEU A 568 -3.49 -17.07 17.04
N ASN A 569 -2.42 -16.57 16.43
CA ASN A 569 -2.31 -16.51 14.97
C ASN A 569 -2.24 -17.91 14.35
N ASP A 570 -1.47 -18.84 14.93
CA ASP A 570 -1.42 -20.23 14.49
C ASP A 570 -2.80 -20.91 14.59
N LEU A 571 -3.49 -20.71 15.72
CA LEU A 571 -4.85 -21.22 15.94
C LEU A 571 -5.85 -20.65 14.92
N ALA A 572 -5.79 -19.35 14.62
CA ALA A 572 -6.66 -18.71 13.63
C ALA A 572 -6.44 -19.29 12.21
N GLN A 573 -5.19 -19.52 11.83
CA GLN A 573 -4.85 -20.13 10.54
C GLN A 573 -5.34 -21.58 10.44
N GLN A 574 -5.29 -22.35 11.53
CA GLN A 574 -5.85 -23.70 11.58
C GLN A 574 -7.38 -23.69 11.44
N LEU A 575 -8.08 -22.76 12.11
CA LEU A 575 -9.53 -22.60 11.98
C LEU A 575 -9.96 -22.25 10.55
N LEU A 576 -9.24 -21.35 9.87
CA LEU A 576 -9.53 -21.00 8.48
C LEU A 576 -9.38 -22.21 7.54
N ARG A 577 -8.31 -23.00 7.70
CA ARG A 577 -8.13 -24.23 6.91
C ARG A 577 -9.20 -25.29 7.20
N LEU A 578 -9.69 -25.38 8.43
CA LEU A 578 -10.79 -26.28 8.75
C LEU A 578 -12.08 -25.83 8.05
N ALA A 579 -12.40 -24.54 8.10
CA ALA A 579 -13.54 -23.98 7.40
C ALA A 579 -13.45 -24.16 5.87
N GLU A 580 -12.27 -24.01 5.28
CA GLU A 580 -12.05 -24.29 3.85
C GLU A 580 -12.34 -25.75 3.50
N ARG A 581 -11.85 -26.71 4.28
CA ARG A 581 -12.15 -28.14 4.07
C ARG A 581 -13.63 -28.48 4.24
N ASP A 582 -14.28 -27.89 5.24
CA ASP A 582 -15.71 -28.09 5.47
C ASP A 582 -16.54 -27.52 4.30
N MET A 583 -16.12 -26.40 3.70
CA MET A 583 -16.74 -25.87 2.48
C MET A 583 -16.53 -26.75 1.26
N GLU A 584 -15.34 -27.34 1.10
CA GLU A 584 -15.03 -28.28 0.01
C GLU A 584 -15.82 -29.59 0.13
N GLY A 585 -15.96 -30.13 1.35
CA GLY A 585 -16.72 -31.37 1.63
C GLY A 585 -18.23 -31.24 1.40
N VAL A 586 -18.79 -30.02 1.46
CA VAL A 586 -20.21 -29.75 1.13
C VAL A 586 -20.43 -29.67 -0.40
N GLY A 587 -19.36 -29.55 -1.21
CA GLY A 587 -19.42 -29.45 -2.67
C GLY A 587 -19.67 -30.76 -3.43
N GLU A 588 -19.45 -31.93 -2.82
CA GLU A 588 -19.53 -33.23 -3.52
C GLU A 588 -20.95 -33.83 -3.60
N SER A 589 -21.96 -33.21 -2.99
CA SER A 589 -23.35 -33.67 -3.09
C SER A 589 -24.27 -32.61 -3.69
N ARG A 590 -24.26 -32.48 -5.03
CA ARG A 590 -25.38 -31.90 -5.77
C ARG A 590 -25.73 -32.74 -7.01
N PRO A 591 -27.00 -33.15 -7.19
CA PRO A 591 -27.45 -33.79 -8.43
C PRO A 591 -27.58 -32.76 -9.57
N ASN A 592 -27.32 -33.26 -10.79
CA ASN A 592 -27.28 -32.65 -12.13
C ASN A 592 -28.21 -31.42 -12.40
N PRO A 593 -27.81 -30.45 -13.24
CA PRO A 593 -28.50 -29.18 -13.41
C PRO A 593 -29.73 -29.31 -14.32
N ARG A 594 -30.84 -28.67 -13.93
CA ARG A 594 -31.94 -28.33 -14.86
C ARG A 594 -31.72 -26.92 -15.42
N PRO A 595 -32.04 -26.68 -16.70
CA PRO A 595 -31.77 -25.42 -17.37
C PRO A 595 -32.81 -24.38 -16.95
N VAL A 596 -32.39 -23.15 -16.66
CA VAL A 596 -33.30 -22.02 -16.48
C VAL A 596 -32.96 -20.90 -17.46
N THR A 597 -33.99 -20.62 -18.23
CA THR A 597 -34.24 -19.62 -19.26
C THR A 597 -34.27 -18.16 -18.74
N GLY A 598 -33.66 -17.23 -19.49
CA GLY A 598 -34.22 -15.90 -19.86
C GLY A 598 -34.35 -14.75 -18.84
N TRP A 599 -33.41 -13.76 -18.90
CA TRP A 599 -33.47 -12.27 -19.12
C TRP A 599 -34.69 -11.41 -18.70
N PRO A 600 -34.63 -10.04 -18.61
CA PRO A 600 -33.53 -9.02 -18.63
C PRO A 600 -33.51 -8.15 -17.33
N MET A 601 -32.62 -7.18 -17.02
CA MET A 601 -31.87 -6.17 -17.77
C MET A 601 -30.61 -5.78 -16.99
#